data_AF-A0A9P5TI33-F1
#
_entry.id   AF-A0A9P5TI33-F1
#
_cell.length_a   1.000
_cell.length_b   1.000
_cell.length_c   1.000
_cell.angle_alpha   90.00
_cell.angle_beta   90.00
_cell.angle_gamma   90.00
#
_symmetry.space_group_name_H-M   'P 1'
#
loop_
_entity.id
_entity.type
_entity.pdbx_description
1 polymer ?
#
loop_
_entity_poly.entity_id
_entity_poly.type
_entity_poly.pdbx_seq_one_letter_code
_entity_poly.pdbx_strand_id
1 'polypeptide(L)'
;MHSLLASARAKADLSIYDSLDDDDDSLECEGWETIMMNGQTYGVWTSAMAEKCQAFEMLVIYCSTLGPRFAPFLAQTLEVTLPCLKFYFHEGVREACAMLLPILLACGKQSNTLTNAMVAAVFTHLITCINSEQDSTFLASLYKYFSESMRVIGGPPALPQQFHDGVMEATKRQLQSIADRRKARAVRVSSAASSNAGVGDWDRDEMVLLEEMEDFALEDMGKMVAEFDTNHPLLVAVSGVRDLGFNTYDSDEEGDEEG
;
A
#
# COMPACT_ATOMS: atom_id res chain seq x y z
N MET A 1 -13.00 -19.64 14.11
CA MET A 1 -13.24 -18.18 14.15
C MET A 1 -12.59 -17.52 15.38
N HIS A 2 -12.95 -17.91 16.62
CA HIS A 2 -12.35 -17.31 17.83
C HIS A 2 -10.82 -17.47 17.91
N SER A 3 -10.27 -18.64 17.59
CA SER A 3 -8.82 -18.85 17.52
C SER A 3 -8.14 -17.97 16.47
N LEU A 4 -8.75 -17.85 15.29
CA LEU A 4 -8.23 -17.05 14.19
C LEU A 4 -8.19 -15.55 14.51
N LEU A 5 -9.27 -15.04 15.11
CA LEU A 5 -9.34 -13.66 15.55
C LEU A 5 -8.38 -13.36 16.72
N ALA A 6 -8.06 -14.36 17.54
CA ALA A 6 -7.03 -14.22 18.56
C ALA A 6 -5.63 -14.07 17.93
N SER A 7 -5.28 -14.91 16.95
CA SER A 7 -4.02 -14.78 16.19
C SER A 7 -3.95 -13.46 15.42
N ALA A 8 -5.04 -13.04 14.77
CA ALA A 8 -5.10 -11.74 14.10
C ALA A 8 -4.95 -10.55 15.07
N ARG A 9 -5.38 -10.69 16.33
CA ARG A 9 -5.23 -9.70 17.40
C ARG A 9 -3.85 -9.69 18.05
N ALA A 10 -2.99 -10.68 17.78
CA ALA A 10 -1.66 -10.75 18.36
C ALA A 10 -0.91 -9.44 18.11
N LYS A 11 -0.35 -8.86 19.16
CA LYS A 11 0.49 -7.66 19.05
C LYS A 11 1.85 -8.07 18.45
N ALA A 12 2.52 -7.12 17.82
CA ALA A 12 3.94 -7.29 17.55
C ALA A 12 4.68 -7.33 18.88
N ASP A 13 5.40 -8.41 19.14
CA ASP A 13 6.43 -8.42 20.18
C ASP A 13 7.64 -7.70 19.59
N LEU A 14 7.82 -6.44 20.02
CA LEU A 14 8.86 -5.54 19.57
C LEU A 14 9.86 -5.33 20.71
N SER A 15 11.15 -5.49 20.42
CA SER A 15 12.24 -5.06 21.30
C SER A 15 12.91 -3.84 20.68
N ILE A 16 13.12 -2.77 21.45
CA ILE A 16 13.87 -1.60 20.99
C ILE A 16 15.34 -1.85 21.35
N TYR A 17 16.21 -1.89 20.34
CA TYR A 17 17.65 -1.85 20.57
C TYR A 17 18.03 -0.39 20.84
N ASP A 18 18.08 0.01 22.11
CA ASP A 18 18.74 1.26 22.49
C ASP A 18 20.25 1.03 22.38
N SER A 19 20.88 1.73 21.44
CA SER A 19 22.32 1.73 21.21
C SER A 19 23.07 2.45 22.34
N LEU A 20 22.98 1.95 23.58
CA LEU A 20 23.65 2.49 24.77
C LEU A 20 24.10 1.40 25.75
N ASP A 21 24.61 0.28 25.26
CA ASP A 21 25.64 -0.49 25.97
C ASP A 21 26.40 -1.33 24.94
N ASP A 22 27.58 -0.83 24.58
CA ASP A 22 28.67 -1.61 23.97
C ASP A 22 29.00 -2.75 24.95
N ASP A 23 28.44 -3.95 24.73
CA ASP A 23 28.96 -5.27 25.14
C ASP A 23 27.85 -6.34 25.23
N ASP A 24 26.97 -6.44 24.23
CA ASP A 24 26.26 -7.70 23.99
C ASP A 24 26.35 -8.09 22.52
N ASP A 25 27.42 -8.82 22.22
CA ASP A 25 27.71 -9.52 20.97
C ASP A 25 26.73 -10.72 20.77
N SER A 26 25.46 -10.54 21.10
CA SER A 26 24.46 -11.58 20.96
C SER A 26 23.14 -11.01 20.43
N LEU A 27 22.75 -11.47 19.24
CA LEU A 27 21.61 -12.37 19.07
C LEU A 27 21.04 -12.29 17.64
N GLU A 28 21.66 -13.03 16.71
CA GLU A 28 20.87 -13.85 15.79
C GLU A 28 20.09 -14.88 16.65
N CYS A 29 19.11 -14.43 17.43
CA CYS A 29 18.23 -15.31 18.16
C CYS A 29 17.22 -15.85 17.15
N GLU A 30 17.16 -17.17 17.02
CA GLU A 30 16.27 -17.88 16.09
C GLU A 30 14.83 -17.33 16.19
N GLY A 31 14.40 -16.57 15.18
CA GLY A 31 13.07 -15.97 15.12
C GLY A 31 12.97 -14.46 15.42
N TRP A 32 14.06 -13.75 15.73
CA TRP A 32 14.11 -12.28 15.80
C TRP A 32 14.82 -11.69 14.58
N GLU A 33 14.15 -10.79 13.85
CA GLU A 33 14.74 -9.98 12.77
C GLU A 33 14.80 -8.51 13.16
N THR A 34 15.87 -7.82 12.73
CA THR A 34 16.06 -6.41 13.07
C THR A 34 15.60 -5.51 11.92
N ILE A 35 14.65 -4.62 12.18
CA ILE A 35 14.21 -3.59 11.23
C ILE A 35 14.59 -2.19 11.72
N MET A 36 15.02 -1.31 10.82
CA MET A 36 15.19 0.11 11.13
C MET A 36 13.97 0.90 10.68
N MET A 37 13.36 1.65 11.60
CA MET A 37 12.22 2.52 11.33
C MET A 37 12.41 3.86 12.05
N ASN A 38 12.29 4.98 11.32
CA ASN A 38 12.46 6.33 11.86
C ASN A 38 13.79 6.58 12.62
N GLY A 39 14.88 5.92 12.20
CA GLY A 39 16.18 6.05 12.85
C GLY A 39 16.32 5.28 14.17
N GLN A 40 15.33 4.45 14.52
CA GLN A 40 15.41 3.48 15.62
C GLN A 40 15.45 2.05 15.08
N THR A 41 16.18 1.20 15.79
CA THR A 41 16.35 -0.22 15.47
C THR A 41 15.41 -1.06 16.34
N TYR A 42 14.55 -1.85 15.71
CA TYR A 42 13.57 -2.73 16.37
C TYR A 42 13.88 -4.19 16.06
N GLY A 43 14.00 -5.02 17.10
CA GLY A 43 13.87 -6.46 16.97
C GLY A 43 12.39 -6.85 16.82
N VAL A 44 12.08 -7.68 15.83
CA VAL A 44 10.75 -8.18 15.49
C VAL A 44 10.75 -9.70 15.58
N TRP A 45 9.81 -10.28 16.33
CA TRP A 45 9.65 -11.73 16.39
C TRP A 45 8.89 -12.27 15.16
N THR A 46 9.61 -12.74 14.15
CA THR A 46 9.13 -13.05 12.80
C THR A 46 8.07 -14.16 12.79
N SER A 47 8.16 -15.15 13.68
CA SER A 47 7.21 -16.27 13.72
C SER A 47 5.79 -15.84 14.13
N ALA A 48 5.65 -14.94 15.11
CA ALA A 48 4.35 -14.38 15.46
C ALA A 48 3.76 -13.51 14.32
N MET A 49 4.62 -12.86 13.53
CA MET A 49 4.19 -12.06 12.38
C MET A 49 3.66 -12.94 11.25
N ALA A 50 4.35 -14.06 10.98
CA ALA A 50 3.91 -15.06 10.02
C ALA A 50 2.56 -15.68 10.41
N GLU A 51 2.36 -16.02 11.69
CA GLU A 51 1.07 -16.51 12.21
C GLU A 51 -0.05 -15.47 12.05
N LYS A 52 0.25 -14.19 12.30
CA LYS A 52 -0.70 -13.09 12.12
C LYS A 52 -1.06 -12.92 10.63
N CYS A 53 -0.08 -12.99 9.73
CA CYS A 53 -0.31 -12.93 8.28
C CYS A 53 -1.22 -14.08 7.82
N GLN A 54 -0.87 -15.31 8.20
CA GLN A 54 -1.65 -16.51 7.91
C GLN A 54 -3.09 -16.39 8.46
N ALA A 55 -3.25 -15.78 9.64
CA ALA A 55 -4.57 -15.55 10.22
C ALA A 55 -5.44 -14.63 9.34
N PHE A 56 -4.86 -13.55 8.79
CA PHE A 56 -5.57 -12.65 7.88
C PHE A 56 -5.86 -13.29 6.53
N GLU A 57 -4.93 -14.05 5.95
CA GLU A 57 -5.16 -14.82 4.72
C GLU A 57 -6.31 -15.83 4.89
N MET A 58 -6.36 -16.52 6.02
CA MET A 58 -7.48 -17.40 6.35
C MET A 58 -8.78 -16.62 6.54
N LEU A 59 -8.76 -15.42 7.13
CA LEU A 59 -9.95 -14.57 7.24
C LEU A 59 -10.48 -14.18 5.86
N VAL A 60 -9.61 -13.88 4.88
CA VAL A 60 -9.99 -13.63 3.49
C VAL A 60 -10.75 -14.83 2.90
N ILE A 61 -10.21 -16.05 3.07
CA ILE A 61 -10.83 -17.28 2.57
C ILE A 61 -12.18 -17.54 3.26
N TYR A 62 -12.24 -17.46 4.59
CA TYR A 62 -13.46 -17.71 5.35
C TYR A 62 -14.55 -16.70 5.04
N CYS A 63 -14.20 -15.41 4.96
CA CYS A 63 -15.15 -14.34 4.65
C CYS A 63 -15.73 -14.54 3.25
N SER A 64 -14.87 -14.80 2.26
CA SER A 64 -15.28 -15.08 0.87
C SER A 64 -16.17 -16.32 0.75
N THR A 65 -15.86 -17.39 1.50
CA THR A 65 -16.60 -18.67 1.42
C THR A 65 -17.95 -18.62 2.15
N LEU A 66 -18.03 -17.91 3.27
CA LEU A 66 -19.26 -17.82 4.07
C LEU A 66 -20.23 -16.76 3.53
N GLY A 67 -19.71 -15.70 2.91
CA GLY A 67 -20.50 -14.60 2.37
C GLY A 67 -21.41 -13.99 3.44
N PRO A 68 -22.74 -13.90 3.22
CA PRO A 68 -23.66 -13.29 4.20
C PRO A 68 -23.69 -14.04 5.55
N ARG A 69 -23.30 -15.32 5.59
CA ARG A 69 -23.21 -16.09 6.85
C ARG A 69 -22.07 -15.64 7.75
N PHE A 70 -21.16 -14.81 7.26
CA PHE A 70 -20.07 -14.22 8.04
C PHE A 70 -20.54 -13.07 8.95
N ALA A 71 -21.77 -12.58 8.78
CA ALA A 71 -22.35 -11.46 9.52
C ALA A 71 -22.09 -11.43 11.04
N PRO A 72 -22.15 -12.55 11.79
CA PRO A 72 -21.88 -12.54 13.24
C PRO A 72 -20.46 -12.09 13.61
N PHE A 73 -19.50 -12.18 12.69
CA PHE A 73 -18.09 -11.84 12.94
C PHE A 73 -17.67 -10.53 12.30
N LEU A 74 -18.50 -9.92 11.45
CA LEU A 74 -18.17 -8.75 10.63
C LEU A 74 -17.57 -7.59 11.45
N ALA A 75 -18.27 -7.16 12.50
CA ALA A 75 -17.84 -6.02 13.32
C ALA A 75 -16.50 -6.30 14.00
N GLN A 76 -16.35 -7.50 14.56
CA GLN A 76 -15.13 -7.91 15.26
C GLN A 76 -13.94 -8.04 14.29
N THR A 77 -14.18 -8.53 13.08
CA THR A 77 -13.14 -8.64 12.06
C THR A 77 -12.70 -7.25 11.58
N LEU A 78 -13.63 -6.33 11.34
CA LEU A 78 -13.30 -4.94 10.98
C LEU A 78 -12.46 -4.26 12.07
N GLU A 79 -12.84 -4.41 13.35
CA GLU A 79 -12.12 -3.86 14.50
C GLU A 79 -10.64 -4.28 14.52
N VAL A 80 -10.35 -5.52 14.14
CA VAL A 80 -8.98 -6.07 14.11
C VAL A 80 -8.23 -5.72 12.82
N THR A 81 -8.94 -5.64 11.70
CA THR A 81 -8.36 -5.42 10.36
C THR A 81 -7.90 -3.97 10.17
N LEU A 82 -8.73 -2.99 10.56
CA LEU A 82 -8.49 -1.58 10.24
C LEU A 82 -7.18 -1.01 10.83
N PRO A 83 -6.77 -1.33 12.07
CA PRO A 83 -5.47 -0.89 12.58
C PRO A 83 -4.28 -1.55 11.86
N CYS A 84 -4.46 -2.76 11.35
CA CYS A 84 -3.39 -3.55 10.74
C CYS A 84 -3.00 -3.07 9.32
N LEU A 85 -3.78 -2.17 8.70
CA LEU A 85 -3.37 -1.48 7.46
C LEU A 85 -2.10 -0.63 7.64
N LYS A 86 -1.85 -0.16 8.87
CA LYS A 86 -0.65 0.61 9.26
C LYS A 86 0.41 -0.27 9.96
N PHE A 87 0.33 -1.58 9.78
CA PHE A 87 1.26 -2.52 10.39
C PHE A 87 2.55 -2.64 9.57
N TYR A 88 3.41 -1.63 9.64
CA TYR A 88 4.63 -1.52 8.85
C TYR A 88 5.68 -2.62 9.11
N PHE A 89 5.46 -3.47 10.12
CA PHE A 89 6.35 -4.58 10.48
C PHE A 89 6.24 -5.79 9.54
N HIS A 90 5.16 -5.90 8.75
CA HIS A 90 4.98 -7.04 7.84
C HIS A 90 4.04 -6.70 6.69
N GLU A 91 4.57 -6.63 5.47
CA GLU A 91 3.80 -6.24 4.27
C GLU A 91 2.63 -7.18 3.99
N GLY A 92 2.84 -8.50 4.10
CA GLY A 92 1.77 -9.49 3.89
C GLY A 92 0.54 -9.29 4.79
N VAL A 93 0.72 -8.81 6.03
CA VAL A 93 -0.39 -8.49 6.94
C VAL A 93 -1.19 -7.31 6.38
N ARG A 94 -0.49 -6.26 5.92
CA ARG A 94 -1.11 -5.05 5.37
C ARG A 94 -1.90 -5.38 4.10
N GLU A 95 -1.31 -6.18 3.22
CA GLU A 95 -1.92 -6.63 1.96
C GLU A 95 -3.17 -7.47 2.21
N ALA A 96 -3.07 -8.50 3.06
CA ALA A 96 -4.21 -9.33 3.43
C ALA A 96 -5.34 -8.52 4.10
N CYS A 97 -4.98 -7.51 4.90
CA CYS A 97 -5.97 -6.59 5.49
C CYS A 97 -6.67 -5.75 4.43
N ALA A 98 -5.94 -5.15 3.49
CA ALA A 98 -6.51 -4.32 2.43
C ALA A 98 -7.45 -5.14 1.54
N MET A 99 -7.04 -6.35 1.16
CA MET A 99 -7.84 -7.31 0.40
C MET A 99 -9.12 -7.74 1.12
N LEU A 100 -9.08 -7.86 2.44
CA LEU A 100 -10.21 -8.30 3.25
C LEU A 100 -11.35 -7.25 3.32
N LEU A 101 -11.05 -5.96 3.19
CA LEU A 101 -12.03 -4.87 3.34
C LEU A 101 -13.21 -4.95 2.37
N PRO A 102 -13.03 -5.01 1.03
CA PRO A 102 -14.16 -5.12 0.10
C PRO A 102 -15.00 -6.38 0.34
N ILE A 103 -14.36 -7.48 0.78
CA ILE A 103 -15.03 -8.75 1.07
C ILE A 103 -15.92 -8.61 2.32
N LEU A 104 -15.42 -7.97 3.37
CA LEU A 104 -16.20 -7.68 4.58
C LEU A 104 -17.39 -6.77 4.27
N LEU A 105 -17.19 -5.70 3.49
CA LEU A 105 -18.26 -4.81 3.05
C LEU A 105 -19.32 -5.58 2.25
N ALA A 106 -18.91 -6.48 1.37
CA ALA A 106 -19.82 -7.29 0.56
C ALA A 106 -20.65 -8.24 1.44
N CYS A 107 -20.03 -8.91 2.41
CA CYS A 107 -20.71 -9.78 3.37
C CYS A 107 -21.72 -8.99 4.22
N GLY A 108 -21.32 -7.82 4.71
CA GLY A 108 -22.22 -6.94 5.46
C GLY A 108 -23.40 -6.46 4.63
N LYS A 109 -23.17 -6.07 3.38
CA LYS A 109 -24.23 -5.61 2.46
C LYS A 109 -25.22 -6.74 2.16
N GLN A 110 -24.72 -7.93 1.82
CA GLN A 110 -25.56 -9.09 1.49
C GLN A 110 -26.36 -9.62 2.69
N SER A 111 -25.87 -9.42 3.91
CA SER A 111 -26.54 -9.83 5.14
C SER A 111 -27.41 -8.74 5.78
N ASN A 112 -27.48 -7.54 5.18
CA ASN A 112 -28.12 -6.36 5.76
C ASN A 112 -27.59 -5.98 7.16
N THR A 113 -26.32 -6.27 7.43
CA THR A 113 -25.63 -5.91 8.70
C THR A 113 -24.61 -4.79 8.52
N LEU A 114 -24.33 -4.37 7.28
CA LEU A 114 -23.45 -3.25 7.00
C LEU A 114 -24.08 -1.94 7.48
N THR A 115 -23.35 -1.22 8.33
CA THR A 115 -23.77 0.09 8.84
C THR A 115 -22.97 1.22 8.20
N ASN A 116 -23.54 2.43 8.16
CA ASN A 116 -22.82 3.62 7.70
C ASN A 116 -21.56 3.89 8.52
N ALA A 117 -21.54 3.56 9.80
CA ALA A 117 -20.37 3.70 10.66
C ALA A 117 -19.23 2.75 10.24
N MET A 118 -19.54 1.50 9.88
CA MET A 118 -18.55 0.55 9.35
C MET A 118 -17.98 1.03 8.02
N VAL A 119 -18.83 1.50 7.11
CA VAL A 119 -18.41 2.09 5.83
C VAL A 119 -17.48 3.29 6.07
N ALA A 120 -17.92 4.24 6.91
CA ALA A 120 -17.12 5.42 7.24
C ALA A 120 -15.76 5.05 7.84
N ALA A 121 -15.70 4.06 8.74
CA ALA A 121 -14.45 3.60 9.32
C ALA A 121 -13.49 3.02 8.27
N VAL A 122 -13.99 2.18 7.35
CA VAL A 122 -13.18 1.61 6.26
C VAL A 122 -12.58 2.70 5.39
N PHE A 123 -13.38 3.63 4.88
CA PHE A 123 -12.89 4.69 3.99
C PHE A 123 -11.99 5.70 4.71
N THR A 124 -12.26 6.01 5.98
CA THR A 124 -11.37 6.85 6.79
C THR A 124 -9.98 6.22 6.92
N HIS A 125 -9.91 4.93 7.25
CA HIS A 125 -8.64 4.23 7.39
C HIS A 125 -7.89 4.10 6.07
N LEU A 126 -8.58 3.74 4.97
CA LEU A 126 -7.96 3.66 3.64
C LEU A 126 -7.38 5.00 3.21
N ILE A 127 -8.15 6.09 3.28
CA ILE A 127 -7.67 7.43 2.93
C ILE A 127 -6.48 7.84 3.81
N THR A 128 -6.55 7.55 5.11
CA THR A 128 -5.44 7.86 6.02
C THR A 128 -4.18 7.08 5.64
N CYS A 129 -4.30 5.81 5.24
CA CYS A 129 -3.15 5.01 4.80
C CYS A 129 -2.60 5.53 3.48
N ILE A 130 -3.46 5.79 2.48
CA ILE A 130 -3.07 6.36 1.19
C ILE A 130 -2.31 7.68 1.40
N ASN A 131 -2.74 8.52 2.33
CA ASN A 131 -2.12 9.83 2.57
C ASN A 131 -0.69 9.75 3.16
N SER A 132 -0.33 8.65 3.84
CA SER A 132 0.99 8.51 4.48
C SER A 132 1.88 7.42 3.88
N GLU A 133 1.36 6.62 2.93
CA GLU A 133 2.08 5.50 2.35
C GLU A 133 3.34 5.95 1.60
N GLN A 134 4.42 5.18 1.75
CA GLN A 134 5.71 5.42 1.11
C GLN A 134 6.08 4.32 0.11
N ASP A 135 5.60 3.09 0.33
CA ASP A 135 5.81 1.98 -0.59
C ASP A 135 4.83 2.05 -1.76
N SER A 136 5.36 2.10 -2.99
CA SER A 136 4.54 2.28 -4.20
C SER A 136 3.70 1.04 -4.52
N THR A 137 4.19 -0.16 -4.20
CA THR A 137 3.45 -1.41 -4.43
C THR A 137 2.20 -1.47 -3.56
N PHE A 138 2.35 -1.24 -2.26
CA PHE A 138 1.20 -1.22 -1.34
C PHE A 138 0.30 -0.01 -1.59
N LEU A 139 0.84 1.12 -2.06
CA LEU A 139 0.03 2.25 -2.51
C LEU A 139 -0.91 1.87 -3.66
N ALA A 140 -0.44 1.11 -4.65
CA ALA A 140 -1.27 0.56 -5.72
C ALA A 140 -2.40 -0.32 -5.15
N SER A 141 -2.07 -1.25 -4.25
CA SER A 141 -3.06 -2.08 -3.54
C SER A 141 -4.11 -1.25 -2.80
N LEU A 142 -3.72 -0.18 -2.11
CA LEU A 142 -4.66 0.70 -1.40
C LEU A 142 -5.66 1.36 -2.35
N TYR A 143 -5.23 1.85 -3.52
CA TYR A 143 -6.15 2.41 -4.52
C TYR A 143 -7.07 1.36 -5.12
N LYS A 144 -6.52 0.19 -5.48
CA LYS A 144 -7.30 -0.94 -5.97
C LYS A 144 -8.41 -1.33 -4.99
N TYR A 145 -8.06 -1.56 -3.72
CA TYR A 145 -9.01 -2.00 -2.71
C TYR A 145 -9.94 -0.89 -2.21
N PHE A 146 -9.54 0.38 -2.31
CA PHE A 146 -10.47 1.51 -2.17
C PHE A 146 -11.56 1.46 -3.25
N SER A 147 -11.18 1.32 -4.52
CA SER A 147 -12.11 1.25 -5.64
C SER A 147 -13.02 0.04 -5.57
N GLU A 148 -12.48 -1.14 -5.24
CA GLU A 148 -13.30 -2.34 -5.00
C GLU A 148 -14.29 -2.14 -3.84
N SER A 149 -13.85 -1.57 -2.73
CA SER A 149 -14.71 -1.26 -1.57
C SER A 149 -15.83 -0.29 -1.95
N MET A 150 -15.51 0.74 -2.74
CA MET A 150 -16.48 1.72 -3.24
C MET A 150 -17.51 1.07 -4.16
N ARG A 151 -17.07 0.24 -5.12
CA ARG A 151 -17.95 -0.50 -6.02
C ARG A 151 -18.91 -1.41 -5.26
N VAL A 152 -18.44 -2.07 -4.20
CA VAL A 152 -19.27 -2.93 -3.33
C VAL A 152 -20.43 -2.15 -2.70
N ILE A 153 -20.20 -0.93 -2.19
CA ILE A 153 -21.26 -0.16 -1.53
C ILE A 153 -22.24 0.50 -2.50
N GLY A 154 -21.88 0.63 -3.78
CA GLY A 154 -22.76 1.18 -4.83
C GLY A 154 -22.09 2.20 -5.75
N GLY A 155 -20.75 2.26 -5.76
CA GLY A 155 -19.99 3.23 -6.53
C GLY A 155 -19.91 4.60 -5.87
N PRO A 156 -19.35 5.60 -6.59
CA PRO A 156 -19.16 6.96 -6.06
C PRO A 156 -20.44 7.60 -5.46
N PRO A 157 -21.65 7.48 -6.05
CA PRO A 157 -22.83 8.12 -5.48
C PRO A 157 -23.26 7.59 -4.11
N ALA A 158 -22.81 6.39 -3.73
CA ALA A 158 -23.11 5.79 -2.42
C ALA A 158 -22.14 6.24 -1.32
N LEU A 159 -21.06 6.94 -1.68
CA LEU A 159 -20.04 7.37 -0.76
C LEU A 159 -20.27 8.84 -0.35
N PRO A 160 -20.22 9.19 0.94
CA PRO A 160 -20.34 10.59 1.37
C PRO A 160 -19.24 11.50 0.79
N GLN A 161 -19.60 12.74 0.43
CA GLN A 161 -18.72 13.71 -0.22
C GLN A 161 -17.37 13.91 0.50
N GLN A 162 -17.36 13.88 1.84
CA GLN A 162 -16.12 13.99 2.62
C GLN A 162 -15.03 12.97 2.23
N PHE A 163 -15.42 11.77 1.78
CA PHE A 163 -14.48 10.74 1.36
C PHE A 163 -14.02 10.91 -0.09
N HIS A 164 -14.83 11.57 -0.92
CA HIS A 164 -14.42 12.00 -2.25
C HIS A 164 -13.30 13.05 -2.10
N ASP A 165 -13.58 14.10 -1.33
CA ASP A 165 -12.63 15.18 -1.09
C ASP A 165 -11.35 14.63 -0.43
N GLY A 166 -11.50 13.74 0.55
CA GLY A 166 -10.38 13.11 1.25
C GLY A 166 -9.49 12.27 0.35
N VAL A 167 -10.05 11.41 -0.51
CA VAL A 167 -9.24 10.59 -1.42
C VAL A 167 -8.58 11.44 -2.51
N MET A 168 -9.26 12.45 -3.05
CA MET A 168 -8.69 13.33 -4.08
C MET A 168 -7.51 14.16 -3.54
N GLU A 169 -7.60 14.66 -2.32
CA GLU A 169 -6.50 15.39 -1.67
C GLU A 169 -5.33 14.45 -1.35
N ALA A 170 -5.59 13.22 -0.91
CA ALA A 170 -4.56 12.21 -0.70
C ALA A 170 -3.86 11.83 -2.02
N THR A 171 -4.61 11.68 -3.12
CA THR A 171 -4.06 11.42 -4.45
C THR A 171 -3.20 12.57 -4.95
N LYS A 172 -3.62 13.82 -4.76
CA LYS A 172 -2.80 14.99 -5.11
C LYS A 172 -1.45 14.98 -4.37
N ARG A 173 -1.44 14.64 -3.09
CA ARG A 173 -0.21 14.55 -2.28
C ARG A 173 0.70 13.43 -2.75
N GLN A 174 0.14 12.25 -3.04
CA GLN A 174 0.91 11.12 -3.55
C GLN A 174 1.50 11.40 -4.93
N LEU A 175 0.75 12.03 -5.83
CA LEU A 175 1.26 12.48 -7.13
C LEU A 175 2.43 13.45 -6.99
N GLN A 176 2.32 14.42 -6.07
CA GLN A 176 3.42 15.34 -5.79
C GLN A 176 4.65 14.61 -5.27
N SER A 177 4.48 13.65 -4.34
CA SER A 177 5.58 12.87 -3.79
C SER A 177 6.28 12.02 -4.86
N ILE A 178 5.53 11.32 -5.71
CA ILE A 178 6.08 10.56 -6.84
C ILE A 178 6.81 11.48 -7.82
N ALA A 179 6.22 12.63 -8.16
CA ALA A 179 6.85 13.60 -9.06
C ALA A 179 8.20 14.09 -8.53
N ASP A 180 8.30 14.37 -7.23
CA ASP A 180 9.53 14.82 -6.60
C ASP A 180 10.60 13.72 -6.59
N ARG A 181 10.21 12.45 -6.33
CA ARG A 181 11.12 11.29 -6.44
C ARG A 181 11.64 11.09 -7.86
N ARG A 182 10.77 11.14 -8.87
CA ARG A 182 11.16 11.01 -10.30
C ARG A 182 12.11 12.12 -10.73
N LYS A 183 11.80 13.38 -10.41
CA LYS A 183 12.71 14.51 -10.69
C LYS A 183 14.07 14.34 -10.02
N ALA A 184 14.10 13.91 -8.76
CA ALA A 184 15.35 13.67 -8.05
C ALA A 184 16.19 12.57 -8.75
N ARG A 185 15.56 11.49 -9.21
CA ARG A 185 16.22 10.43 -9.98
C ARG A 185 16.73 10.94 -11.33
N ALA A 186 15.93 11.69 -12.09
CA ALA A 186 16.35 12.29 -13.36
C ALA A 186 17.58 13.22 -13.20
N VAL A 187 17.60 14.04 -12.14
CA VAL A 187 18.76 14.90 -11.82
C VAL A 187 20.01 14.06 -11.53
N ARG A 188 19.89 12.99 -10.74
CA ARG A 188 21.03 12.09 -10.46
C ARG A 188 21.60 11.48 -11.73
N VAL A 189 20.74 10.95 -12.59
CA VAL A 189 21.14 10.35 -13.89
C VAL A 189 21.86 11.38 -14.76
N SER A 190 21.29 12.58 -14.93
CA SER A 190 21.90 13.65 -15.74
C SER A 190 23.25 14.13 -15.19
N SER A 191 23.39 14.21 -13.85
CA SER A 191 24.62 14.65 -13.20
C SER A 191 25.76 13.63 -13.35
N ALA A 192 25.44 12.34 -13.28
CA ALA A 192 26.38 11.24 -13.42
C ALA A 192 26.86 11.07 -14.88
N ALA A 193 25.98 11.31 -15.85
CA ALA A 193 26.33 11.37 -17.27
C ALA A 193 27.32 12.53 -17.55
N SER A 194 27.12 13.68 -16.89
CA SER A 194 27.98 14.86 -17.07
C SER A 194 29.36 14.72 -16.41
N SER A 195 29.50 13.87 -15.38
CA SER A 195 30.74 13.74 -14.60
C SER A 195 31.69 12.64 -15.10
N ASN A 196 31.42 12.01 -16.25
CA ASN A 196 32.16 10.84 -16.78
C ASN A 196 32.27 9.65 -15.80
N ALA A 197 31.52 9.69 -14.68
CA ALA A 197 31.51 8.66 -13.65
C ALA A 197 30.51 7.54 -13.99
N GLY A 198 29.51 7.85 -14.84
CA GLY A 198 28.40 6.96 -15.14
C GLY A 198 27.49 6.75 -13.92
N VAL A 199 26.26 6.32 -14.17
CA VAL A 199 25.47 5.64 -13.14
C VAL A 199 25.88 4.17 -13.17
N GLY A 200 26.19 3.57 -12.03
CA GLY A 200 26.47 2.13 -12.00
C GLY A 200 25.27 1.34 -12.52
N ASP A 201 25.50 0.26 -13.27
CA ASP A 201 24.46 -0.59 -13.86
C ASP A 201 23.40 -1.02 -12.82
N TRP A 202 23.88 -1.43 -11.64
CA TRP A 202 23.05 -1.79 -10.49
C TRP A 202 22.16 -0.66 -9.97
N ASP A 203 22.68 0.58 -9.90
CA ASP A 203 21.88 1.74 -9.47
C ASP A 203 20.80 2.07 -10.50
N ARG A 204 21.09 1.82 -11.80
CA ARG A 204 20.14 2.03 -12.89
C ARG A 204 18.99 1.03 -12.81
N ASP A 205 19.30 -0.26 -12.67
CA ASP A 205 18.30 -1.33 -12.55
C ASP A 205 17.38 -1.12 -11.34
N GLU A 206 17.93 -0.73 -10.19
CA GLU A 206 17.13 -0.41 -9.00
C GLU A 206 16.20 0.79 -9.25
N MET A 207 16.70 1.84 -9.90
CA MET A 207 15.89 3.00 -10.25
C MET A 207 14.77 2.66 -11.24
N VAL A 208 15.01 1.76 -12.19
CA VAL A 208 14.00 1.27 -13.14
C VAL A 208 12.92 0.49 -12.41
N LEU A 209 13.29 -0.44 -11.52
CA LEU A 209 12.33 -1.19 -10.72
C LEU A 209 11.43 -0.28 -9.88
N LEU A 210 12.00 0.76 -9.26
CA LEU A 210 11.24 1.76 -8.52
C LEU A 210 10.25 2.54 -9.42
N GLU A 211 10.63 2.86 -10.66
CA GLU A 211 9.70 3.49 -11.61
C GLU A 211 8.56 2.57 -12.01
N GLU A 212 8.84 1.28 -12.25
CA GLU A 212 7.80 0.29 -12.56
C GLU A 212 6.78 0.17 -11.41
N MET A 213 7.26 0.08 -10.16
CA MET A 213 6.38 0.06 -8.98
C MET A 213 5.52 1.32 -8.87
N GLU A 214 6.09 2.50 -9.14
CA GLU A 214 5.33 3.75 -9.18
C GLU A 214 4.33 3.80 -10.34
N ASP A 215 4.65 3.21 -11.49
CA ASP A 215 3.77 3.15 -12.66
C ASP A 215 2.52 2.32 -12.41
N PHE A 216 2.63 1.22 -11.66
CA PHE A 216 1.47 0.46 -11.16
C PHE A 216 0.61 1.31 -10.22
N ALA A 217 1.22 2.05 -9.29
CA ALA A 217 0.49 2.94 -8.40
C ALA A 217 -0.24 4.06 -9.16
N LEU A 218 0.42 4.68 -10.15
CA LEU A 218 -0.17 5.71 -11.01
C LEU A 218 -1.33 5.16 -11.85
N GLU A 219 -1.22 3.92 -12.34
CA GLU A 219 -2.30 3.25 -13.07
C GLU A 219 -3.56 3.09 -12.19
N ASP A 220 -3.41 2.55 -10.98
CA ASP A 220 -4.53 2.35 -10.06
C ASP A 220 -5.09 3.66 -9.49
N MET A 221 -4.25 4.68 -9.30
CA MET A 221 -4.70 6.06 -9.05
C MET A 221 -5.61 6.57 -10.18
N GLY A 222 -5.15 6.43 -11.43
CA GLY A 222 -5.89 6.88 -12.60
C GLY A 222 -7.24 6.16 -12.74
N LYS A 223 -7.25 4.84 -12.57
CA LYS A 223 -8.50 4.05 -12.56
C LYS A 223 -9.46 4.53 -11.48
N MET A 224 -8.98 4.71 -10.25
CA MET A 224 -9.79 5.17 -9.13
C MET A 224 -10.40 6.56 -9.42
N VAL A 225 -9.58 7.53 -9.86
CA VAL A 225 -10.06 8.88 -10.17
C VAL A 225 -11.10 8.85 -11.30
N ALA A 226 -10.89 8.04 -12.33
CA ALA A 226 -11.81 7.91 -13.46
C ALA A 226 -13.17 7.29 -13.06
N GLU A 227 -13.24 6.49 -11.98
CA GLU A 227 -14.52 6.02 -11.43
C GLU A 227 -15.37 7.19 -10.90
N PHE A 228 -14.75 8.26 -10.38
CA PHE A 228 -15.46 9.46 -9.90
C PHE A 228 -15.82 10.42 -11.03
N ASP A 229 -14.86 10.74 -11.90
CA ASP A 229 -15.04 11.62 -13.06
C ASP A 229 -13.94 11.35 -14.10
N THR A 230 -14.35 10.94 -15.30
CA THR A 230 -13.43 10.65 -16.41
C THR A 230 -12.76 11.90 -17.00
N ASN A 231 -13.20 13.10 -16.64
CA ASN A 231 -12.60 14.37 -17.03
C ASN A 231 -11.88 15.07 -15.87
N HIS A 232 -11.65 14.37 -14.76
CA HIS A 232 -11.06 14.98 -13.58
C HIS A 232 -9.62 15.49 -13.86
N PRO A 233 -9.25 16.71 -13.44
CA PRO A 233 -7.92 17.27 -13.70
C PRO A 233 -6.75 16.43 -13.15
N LEU A 234 -6.99 15.62 -12.11
CA LEU A 234 -5.96 14.72 -11.59
C LEU A 234 -5.57 13.63 -12.59
N LEU A 235 -6.41 13.27 -13.56
CA LEU A 235 -6.04 12.32 -14.61
C LEU A 235 -4.91 12.88 -15.49
N VAL A 236 -4.98 14.17 -15.81
CA VAL A 236 -3.90 14.87 -16.52
C VAL A 236 -2.63 14.91 -15.66
N ALA A 237 -2.77 15.11 -14.35
CA ALA A 237 -1.63 15.07 -13.44
C ALA A 237 -1.01 13.67 -13.34
N VAL A 238 -1.81 12.59 -13.31
CA VAL A 238 -1.32 11.20 -13.34
C VAL A 238 -0.47 10.96 -14.60
N SER A 239 -0.97 11.35 -15.78
CA SER A 239 -0.20 11.26 -17.03
C SER A 239 1.08 12.10 -16.98
N GLY A 240 0.98 13.35 -16.53
CA GLY A 240 2.14 14.23 -16.43
C GLY A 240 3.21 13.73 -15.46
N VAL A 241 2.84 13.06 -14.36
CA VAL A 241 3.80 12.43 -13.43
C VAL A 241 4.40 11.16 -14.03
N ARG A 242 3.62 10.39 -14.81
CA ARG A 242 4.15 9.24 -15.56
C ARG A 242 5.26 9.67 -16.52
N ASP A 243 5.03 10.76 -17.27
CA ASP A 243 5.98 11.30 -18.24
C ASP A 243 7.26 11.90 -17.63
N LEU A 244 7.32 12.09 -16.30
CA LEU A 244 8.55 12.48 -15.60
C LEU A 244 9.53 11.30 -15.41
N GLY A 245 9.11 10.07 -15.74
CA GLY A 245 9.98 8.90 -15.66
C GLY A 245 11.19 9.06 -16.58
N PHE A 246 12.36 8.63 -16.12
CA PHE A 246 13.58 8.68 -16.95
C PHE A 246 13.67 7.48 -17.90
N ASN A 247 12.86 6.44 -17.68
CA ASN A 247 12.79 5.25 -18.53
C ASN A 247 11.82 5.41 -19.70
N THR A 248 11.68 6.62 -20.27
CA THR A 248 11.09 6.74 -21.61
C THR A 248 11.96 5.90 -22.52
N TYR A 249 11.45 4.72 -22.92
CA TYR A 249 12.09 3.80 -23.84
C TYR A 249 12.95 4.57 -24.84
N ASP A 250 14.26 4.29 -24.85
CA ASP A 250 15.14 4.62 -25.96
C ASP A 250 14.52 3.99 -27.23
N SER A 251 13.59 4.72 -27.85
CA SER A 251 13.13 4.46 -29.22
C SER A 251 14.08 5.07 -30.25
N ASP A 252 15.22 5.60 -29.79
CA ASP A 252 16.20 6.28 -30.63
C ASP A 252 17.44 5.41 -30.92
N GLU A 253 17.42 4.11 -30.58
CA GLU A 253 18.36 3.10 -31.12
C GLU A 253 17.77 2.36 -32.35
N GLU A 254 17.10 3.07 -33.25
CA GLU A 254 16.93 2.65 -34.66
C GLU A 254 17.40 3.79 -35.57
N GLY A 255 18.72 3.93 -35.69
CA GLY A 255 19.29 4.91 -36.60
C GLY A 255 20.80 4.94 -36.54
N ASP A 256 21.46 3.87 -36.97
CA ASP A 256 22.74 3.93 -37.70
C ASP A 256 23.17 2.52 -38.13
N GLU A 257 22.48 1.97 -39.13
CA GLU A 257 23.08 1.01 -40.08
C GLU A 257 22.93 1.57 -41.51
N GLU A 258 23.73 2.59 -41.84
CA GLU A 258 24.19 2.80 -43.22
C GLU A 258 25.66 3.25 -43.20
N GLY A 259 26.54 2.33 -43.60
CA GLY A 259 27.98 2.55 -43.81
C GLY A 259 28.67 1.32 -44.37
#